data_AF-A0A7C3KYZ9-F1
#
_entry.id   AF-A0A7C3KYZ9-F1
#
_cell.length_a   1.000
_cell.length_b   1.000
_cell.length_c   1.000
_cell.angle_alpha   90.00
_cell.angle_beta   90.00
_cell.angle_gamma   90.00
#
_symmetry.space_group_name_H-M   'P 1'
#
loop_
_entity.id
_entity.type
_entity.pdbx_description
1 polymer ?
#
loop_
_entity_poly.entity_id
_entity_poly.type
_entity_poly.pdbx_seq_one_letter_code
_entity_poly.pdbx_strand_id
1 'polypeptide(L)'
;RDYRQYTEVKYGAGFGFGRRFGDRWIGNVPIRIENISLQDIEPSAPVDYFDVRDPSYFSSVGLTLQRTTVDNRFRPSKGTNLEFGLEQAGALGGDFQYTSLRAEHNLFLPLDENIYGAKTVLSFKARASFIPQDSSDVPVYERFYLGGQNFRGFDFRGVAPRGIRNDTGTIGSDPVGGNFMFFWGTEYKLPVYEDLLAIVFFLDTGTVNQEISLANYRASVGFGFRIFVEGLSPVPLSFDFGFPIKKESDDDLRLFTFGIDLPFF
;
A
#
# COMPACT_ATOMS: atom_id res chain seq x y z
N ARG A 1 -10.33 13.05 -6.46
CA ARG A 1 -9.52 13.06 -5.23
C ARG A 1 -8.59 14.26 -5.29
N ASP A 2 -8.47 14.98 -4.19
CA ASP A 2 -7.63 16.17 -4.13
C ASP A 2 -6.25 15.78 -3.56
N TYR A 3 -5.18 16.14 -4.27
CA TYR A 3 -3.80 16.00 -3.84
C TYR A 3 -3.18 17.39 -3.79
N ARG A 4 -2.10 17.54 -3.01
CA ARG A 4 -1.44 18.85 -2.86
C ARG A 4 -1.08 19.49 -4.21
N GLN A 5 -0.65 18.68 -5.18
CA GLN A 5 -0.12 19.14 -6.46
C GLN A 5 -1.15 19.14 -7.61
N TYR A 6 -2.27 18.41 -7.48
CA TYR A 6 -3.26 18.22 -8.55
C TYR A 6 -4.58 17.65 -8.05
N THR A 7 -5.65 17.89 -8.81
CA THR A 7 -6.96 17.26 -8.62
C THR A 7 -7.11 16.07 -9.57
N GLU A 8 -7.31 14.86 -9.04
CA GLU A 8 -7.60 13.65 -9.82
C GLU A 8 -9.12 13.50 -10.01
N VAL A 9 -9.58 13.50 -11.25
CA VAL A 9 -10.98 13.20 -11.58
C VAL A 9 -11.04 11.87 -12.30
N LYS A 10 -11.77 10.91 -11.70
CA LYS A 10 -11.89 9.54 -12.18
C LYS A 10 -13.34 9.12 -12.23
N TYR A 11 -13.78 8.61 -13.38
CA TYR A 11 -15.09 7.99 -13.58
C TYR A 11 -14.90 6.61 -14.21
N GLY A 12 -15.56 5.58 -13.70
CA GLY A 12 -15.35 4.25 -14.26
C GLY A 12 -16.25 3.19 -13.66
N ALA A 13 -16.07 1.98 -14.16
CA ALA A 13 -16.71 0.77 -13.68
C ALA A 13 -15.65 -0.32 -13.42
N GLY A 14 -15.84 -1.06 -12.34
CA GLY A 14 -15.07 -2.24 -12.02
C GLY A 14 -15.96 -3.47 -11.97
N PHE A 15 -15.54 -4.55 -12.61
CA PHE A 15 -16.18 -5.85 -12.54
C PHE A 15 -15.21 -6.88 -11.97
N GLY A 16 -15.72 -7.90 -11.28
CA GLY A 16 -14.87 -8.92 -10.69
C GLY A 16 -15.55 -10.27 -10.68
N PHE A 17 -14.89 -11.28 -11.24
CA PHE A 17 -15.36 -12.67 -11.18
C PHE A 17 -14.49 -13.46 -10.22
N GLY A 18 -15.06 -13.80 -9.07
CA GLY A 18 -14.38 -14.55 -8.02
C GLY A 18 -14.86 -15.99 -7.94
N ARG A 19 -13.94 -16.93 -7.72
CA ARG A 19 -14.25 -18.32 -7.38
C ARG A 19 -13.39 -18.80 -6.23
N ARG A 20 -14.03 -19.47 -5.27
CA ARG A 20 -13.34 -20.19 -4.20
C ARG A 20 -13.00 -21.61 -4.67
N PHE A 21 -11.77 -22.04 -4.40
CA PHE A 21 -11.27 -23.38 -4.69
C PHE A 21 -10.92 -24.09 -3.38
N GLY A 22 -11.82 -24.99 -2.95
CA GLY A 22 -11.76 -25.60 -1.62
C GLY A 22 -11.88 -24.56 -0.50
N ASP A 23 -11.27 -24.85 0.64
CA ASP A 23 -11.48 -24.00 1.83
C ASP A 23 -10.49 -22.85 1.95
N ARG A 24 -9.42 -22.82 1.15
CA ARG A 24 -8.27 -21.94 1.38
C ARG A 24 -7.93 -21.02 0.23
N TRP A 25 -8.32 -21.36 -0.99
CA TRP A 25 -7.93 -20.60 -2.18
C TRP A 25 -9.10 -19.81 -2.75
N ILE A 26 -8.82 -18.58 -3.19
CA ILE A 26 -9.76 -17.70 -3.86
C ILE A 26 -9.03 -17.16 -5.10
N GLY A 27 -9.58 -17.40 -6.28
CA GLY A 27 -9.13 -16.77 -7.51
C GLY A 27 -10.12 -15.68 -7.92
N ASN A 28 -9.64 -14.53 -8.34
CA ASN A 28 -10.45 -13.42 -8.83
C ASN A 28 -9.91 -12.91 -10.16
N VAL A 29 -10.81 -12.53 -11.07
CA VAL A 29 -10.49 -11.83 -12.31
C VAL A 29 -11.12 -10.44 -12.24
N PRO A 30 -10.39 -9.43 -11.72
CA PRO A 30 -10.83 -8.04 -11.76
C PRO A 30 -10.69 -7.46 -13.16
N ILE A 31 -11.64 -6.61 -13.54
CA ILE A 31 -11.66 -5.84 -14.78
C ILE A 31 -11.97 -4.39 -14.40
N ARG A 32 -11.13 -3.45 -14.84
CA ARG A 32 -11.33 -2.01 -14.62
C ARG A 32 -11.48 -1.31 -15.96
N ILE A 33 -12.42 -0.37 -16.02
CA ILE A 33 -12.62 0.53 -17.16
C ILE A 33 -12.87 1.93 -16.59
N GLU A 34 -11.95 2.85 -16.81
CA GLU A 34 -11.91 4.15 -16.16
C GLU A 34 -11.56 5.24 -17.19
N ASN A 35 -12.11 6.43 -17.00
CA ASN A 35 -11.63 7.66 -17.61
C ASN A 35 -11.04 8.53 -16.50
N ILE A 36 -9.79 8.94 -16.69
CA ILE A 36 -8.99 9.63 -15.67
C ILE A 36 -8.44 10.92 -16.27
N SER A 37 -8.55 12.02 -15.55
CA SER A 37 -7.91 13.29 -15.91
C SER A 37 -7.29 13.93 -14.67
N LEU A 38 -6.18 14.65 -14.87
CA LEU A 38 -5.59 15.48 -13.83
C LEU A 38 -5.91 16.95 -14.13
N GLN A 39 -6.50 17.62 -13.15
CA GLN A 39 -6.89 19.03 -13.22
C GLN A 39 -6.08 19.82 -12.18
N ASP A 40 -6.07 21.15 -12.33
CA ASP A 40 -5.45 22.08 -11.38
C ASP A 40 -4.00 21.70 -11.00
N ILE A 41 -3.21 21.26 -11.98
CA ILE A 41 -1.81 20.89 -11.75
C ILE A 41 -1.00 22.16 -11.44
N GLU A 42 -0.33 22.16 -10.29
CA GLU A 42 0.56 23.27 -9.92
C GLU A 42 1.67 23.46 -10.98
N PRO A 43 2.02 24.71 -11.37
CA PRO A 43 3.06 24.94 -12.39
C PRO A 43 4.43 24.34 -12.03
N SER A 44 4.71 24.21 -10.74
CA SER A 44 5.92 23.61 -10.18
C SER A 44 5.92 22.09 -10.10
N ALA A 45 4.79 21.45 -10.38
CA ALA A 45 4.63 20.01 -10.26
C ALA A 45 5.54 19.26 -11.25
N PRO A 46 5.79 17.96 -11.01
CA PRO A 46 6.56 17.13 -11.92
C PRO A 46 6.02 17.07 -13.34
N VAL A 47 6.92 16.98 -14.32
CA VAL A 47 6.58 16.74 -15.74
C VAL A 47 5.68 15.50 -15.89
N ASP A 48 5.93 14.45 -15.11
CA ASP A 48 5.13 13.22 -15.13
C ASP A 48 3.62 13.45 -14.87
N TYR A 49 3.25 14.54 -14.17
CA TYR A 49 1.83 14.86 -13.94
C TYR A 49 1.21 15.53 -15.16
N PHE A 50 1.99 16.35 -15.87
CA PHE A 50 1.56 17.00 -17.11
C PHE A 50 1.43 16.00 -18.26
N ASP A 51 2.26 14.96 -18.29
CA ASP A 51 2.22 13.88 -19.29
C ASP A 51 0.88 13.10 -19.28
N VAL A 52 0.16 13.13 -18.16
CA VAL A 52 -1.13 12.45 -17.99
C VAL A 52 -2.27 13.41 -17.64
N ARG A 53 -2.11 14.71 -17.98
CA ARG A 53 -3.10 15.74 -17.68
C ARG A 53 -4.41 15.51 -18.41
N ASP A 54 -4.31 15.18 -19.70
CA ASP A 54 -5.47 15.09 -20.57
C ASP A 54 -6.31 13.84 -20.24
N PRO A 55 -7.65 13.90 -20.45
CA PRO A 55 -8.52 12.77 -20.20
C PRO A 55 -8.05 11.52 -20.93
N SER A 56 -7.69 10.49 -20.16
CA SER A 56 -7.17 9.23 -20.65
C SER A 56 -8.16 8.09 -20.37
N TYR A 57 -8.36 7.22 -21.35
CA TYR A 57 -9.08 5.97 -21.21
C TYR A 57 -8.15 4.88 -20.68
N PHE A 58 -8.45 4.41 -19.49
CA PHE A 58 -7.74 3.33 -18.81
C PHE A 58 -8.59 2.07 -18.78
N SER A 59 -8.03 0.94 -19.20
CA SER A 59 -8.64 -0.36 -18.96
C SER A 59 -7.61 -1.34 -18.42
N SER A 60 -8.04 -2.28 -17.58
CA SER A 60 -7.18 -3.38 -17.16
C SER A 60 -7.96 -4.66 -16.92
N VAL A 61 -7.26 -5.79 -17.12
CA VAL A 61 -7.73 -7.13 -16.75
C VAL A 61 -6.66 -7.74 -15.84
N GLY A 62 -7.08 -8.27 -14.71
CA GLY A 62 -6.18 -8.88 -13.74
C GLY A 62 -6.52 -10.31 -13.39
N LEU A 63 -5.60 -10.94 -12.68
CA LEU A 63 -5.75 -12.22 -12.01
C LEU A 63 -5.18 -12.06 -10.59
N THR A 64 -6.02 -12.31 -9.59
CA THR A 64 -5.60 -12.37 -8.19
C THR A 64 -5.80 -13.79 -7.68
N LEU A 65 -4.76 -14.38 -7.10
CA LEU A 65 -4.82 -15.66 -6.42
C LEU A 65 -4.46 -15.46 -4.95
N GLN A 66 -5.41 -15.74 -4.08
CA GLN A 66 -5.24 -15.63 -2.64
C GLN A 66 -5.33 -17.01 -1.98
N ARG A 67 -4.43 -17.26 -1.02
CA ARG A 67 -4.48 -18.40 -0.10
C ARG A 67 -4.53 -17.90 1.33
N THR A 68 -5.57 -18.26 2.07
CA THR A 68 -5.68 -17.90 3.48
C THR A 68 -5.86 -19.13 4.38
N THR A 69 -5.11 -19.15 5.47
CA THR A 69 -5.22 -20.12 6.57
C THR A 69 -5.39 -19.43 7.92
N VAL A 70 -5.71 -18.13 7.91
CA VAL A 70 -5.90 -17.37 9.13
C VAL A 70 -7.11 -17.90 9.90
N ASP A 71 -7.00 -17.90 11.22
CA ASP A 71 -8.04 -18.35 12.14
C ASP A 71 -9.24 -17.40 12.18
N ASN A 72 -8.99 -16.09 12.07
CA ASN A 72 -10.03 -15.06 12.00
C ASN A 72 -9.65 -14.00 10.97
N ARG A 73 -10.59 -13.60 10.12
CA ARG A 73 -10.37 -12.63 9.03
C ARG A 73 -10.22 -11.20 9.50
N PHE A 74 -10.89 -10.84 10.60
CA PHE A 74 -10.89 -9.48 11.15
C PHE A 74 -9.94 -9.32 12.33
N ARG A 75 -9.58 -10.42 12.98
CA ARG A 75 -8.62 -10.44 14.09
C ARG A 75 -7.68 -11.65 13.99
N PRO A 76 -6.82 -11.72 12.96
CA PRO A 76 -5.92 -12.85 12.79
C PRO A 76 -4.99 -12.99 14.00
N SER A 77 -4.86 -14.21 14.52
CA SER A 77 -3.90 -14.55 15.57
C SER A 77 -2.93 -15.64 15.14
N LYS A 78 -3.34 -16.47 14.18
CA LYS A 78 -2.55 -17.59 13.69
C LYS A 78 -2.79 -17.84 12.21
N GLY A 79 -1.73 -18.19 11.50
CA GLY A 79 -1.80 -18.67 10.12
C GLY A 79 -1.18 -17.69 9.13
N THR A 80 -1.55 -17.83 7.86
CA THR A 80 -0.95 -17.05 6.77
C THR A 80 -2.01 -16.54 5.81
N ASN A 81 -1.76 -15.37 5.23
CA ASN A 81 -2.46 -14.88 4.04
C ASN A 81 -1.41 -14.62 2.96
N LEU A 82 -1.56 -15.26 1.80
CA LEU A 82 -0.68 -15.11 0.64
C LEU A 82 -1.51 -14.63 -0.53
N GLU A 83 -1.07 -13.59 -1.21
CA GLU A 83 -1.73 -13.03 -2.38
C GLU A 83 -0.71 -12.84 -3.51
N PHE A 84 -1.10 -13.27 -4.71
CA PHE A 84 -0.41 -12.95 -5.94
C PHE A 84 -1.39 -12.22 -6.86
N GLY A 85 -0.92 -11.13 -7.45
CA GLY A 85 -1.67 -10.32 -8.39
C GLY A 85 -0.88 -10.14 -9.68
N LEU A 86 -1.56 -10.32 -10.81
CA LEU A 86 -1.12 -9.94 -12.14
C LEU A 86 -2.18 -9.00 -12.70
N GLU A 87 -1.79 -7.86 -13.23
CA GLU A 87 -2.71 -6.92 -13.89
C GLU A 87 -2.10 -6.50 -15.23
N GLN A 88 -2.88 -6.58 -16.29
CA GLN A 88 -2.51 -6.08 -17.61
C GLN A 88 -3.36 -4.84 -17.92
N ALA A 89 -2.74 -3.67 -17.90
CA ALA A 89 -3.35 -2.44 -18.40
C ALA A 89 -3.35 -2.42 -19.94
N GLY A 90 -4.37 -1.79 -20.52
CA GLY A 90 -4.59 -1.74 -21.96
C GLY A 90 -5.18 -3.02 -22.56
N ALA A 91 -5.49 -4.04 -21.75
CA ALA A 91 -5.99 -5.34 -22.22
C ALA A 91 -7.31 -5.24 -23.01
N LEU A 92 -8.10 -4.18 -22.79
CA LEU A 92 -9.35 -3.89 -23.51
C LEU A 92 -9.24 -2.57 -24.31
N GLY A 93 -8.02 -2.18 -24.68
CA GLY A 93 -7.69 -0.87 -25.25
C GLY A 93 -7.39 0.19 -24.19
N GLY A 94 -7.02 1.40 -24.61
CA GLY A 94 -6.64 2.49 -23.71
C GLY A 94 -5.29 3.08 -24.03
N ASP A 95 -4.99 4.17 -23.34
CA ASP A 95 -3.83 5.02 -23.62
C ASP A 95 -2.54 4.49 -22.98
N PHE A 96 -2.66 3.51 -22.06
CA PHE A 96 -1.54 2.92 -21.33
C PHE A 96 -1.46 1.41 -21.53
N GLN A 97 -0.24 0.89 -21.67
CA GLN A 97 0.03 -0.54 -21.82
C GLN A 97 1.18 -0.96 -20.93
N TYR A 98 0.86 -1.59 -19.79
CA TYR A 98 1.86 -2.12 -18.88
C TYR A 98 1.32 -3.34 -18.11
N THR A 99 2.24 -4.09 -17.54
CA THR A 99 1.95 -5.26 -16.71
C THR A 99 2.35 -4.95 -15.27
N SER A 100 1.46 -5.16 -14.31
CA SER A 100 1.75 -5.01 -12.89
C SER A 100 1.75 -6.37 -12.21
N LEU A 101 2.84 -6.67 -11.52
CA LEU A 101 3.01 -7.86 -10.70
C LEU A 101 3.01 -7.46 -9.23
N ARG A 102 2.24 -8.17 -8.41
CA ARG A 102 2.13 -7.92 -6.97
C ARG A 102 2.18 -9.25 -6.22
N ALA A 103 2.91 -9.26 -5.11
CA ALA A 103 2.95 -10.38 -4.18
C ALA A 103 2.89 -9.84 -2.75
N GLU A 104 2.04 -10.42 -1.93
CA GLU A 104 1.92 -10.08 -0.51
C GLU A 104 1.85 -11.35 0.33
N HIS A 105 2.60 -11.39 1.43
CA HIS A 105 2.56 -12.48 2.39
C HIS A 105 2.48 -11.94 3.82
N ASN A 106 1.43 -12.34 4.53
CA ASN A 106 1.20 -12.05 5.93
C ASN A 106 1.30 -13.35 6.74
N LEU A 107 2.08 -13.34 7.82
CA LEU A 107 2.24 -14.46 8.75
C LEU A 107 1.89 -13.98 10.17
N PHE A 108 1.06 -14.76 10.87
CA PHE A 108 0.63 -14.50 12.24
C PHE A 108 1.04 -15.68 13.12
N LEU A 109 1.83 -15.38 14.16
CA LEU A 109 2.31 -16.33 15.14
C LEU A 109 1.75 -15.96 16.53
N PRO A 110 0.87 -16.78 17.11
CA PRO A 110 0.44 -16.57 18.49
C PRO A 110 1.59 -16.96 19.41
N LEU A 111 1.96 -16.06 20.32
CA LEU A 111 3.07 -16.27 21.26
C LEU A 111 2.59 -16.61 22.67
N ASP A 112 1.49 -16.00 23.09
CA ASP A 112 0.91 -16.18 24.41
C ASP A 112 -0.60 -15.88 24.37
N GLU A 113 -1.33 -16.34 25.38
CA GLU A 113 -2.77 -16.12 25.53
C GLU A 113 -3.08 -15.82 27.00
N ASN A 114 -3.74 -14.70 27.25
CA ASN A 114 -4.10 -14.31 28.62
C ASN A 114 -5.37 -15.04 29.11
N ILE A 115 -5.73 -14.85 30.38
CA ILE A 115 -6.89 -15.50 31.01
C ILE A 115 -8.25 -15.15 30.36
N TYR A 116 -8.30 -14.09 29.54
CA TYR A 116 -9.48 -13.64 28.81
C TYR A 116 -9.52 -14.17 27.36
N GLY A 117 -8.56 -15.01 26.97
CA GLY A 117 -8.44 -15.56 25.61
C GLY A 117 -7.85 -14.58 24.59
N ALA A 118 -7.36 -13.42 25.04
CA ALA A 118 -6.71 -12.46 24.16
C ALA A 118 -5.26 -12.86 23.92
N LYS A 119 -4.87 -12.90 22.64
CA LYS A 119 -3.59 -13.44 22.20
C LYS A 119 -2.57 -12.36 21.93
N THR A 120 -1.37 -12.56 22.46
CA THR A 120 -0.16 -11.87 22.03
C THR A 120 0.28 -12.45 20.70
N VAL A 121 0.47 -11.59 19.69
CA VAL A 121 0.73 -12.03 18.30
C VAL A 121 1.95 -11.33 17.76
N LEU A 122 2.86 -12.11 17.19
CA LEU A 122 3.93 -11.61 16.33
C LEU A 122 3.52 -11.78 14.87
N SER A 123 3.54 -10.68 14.13
CA SER A 123 3.10 -10.58 12.75
C SER A 123 4.24 -10.16 11.84
N PHE A 124 4.30 -10.75 10.66
CA PHE A 124 5.20 -10.35 9.57
C PHE A 124 4.39 -10.06 8.32
N LYS A 125 4.72 -8.98 7.61
CA LYS A 125 4.14 -8.60 6.31
C LYS A 125 5.26 -8.35 5.32
N ALA A 126 5.24 -9.06 4.20
CA ALA A 126 6.14 -8.82 3.09
C ALA A 126 5.29 -8.44 1.87
N ARG A 127 5.64 -7.34 1.20
CA ARG A 127 5.00 -6.92 -0.05
C ARG A 127 6.08 -6.63 -1.08
N ALA A 128 5.91 -7.17 -2.27
CA ALA A 128 6.74 -6.87 -3.42
C ALA A 128 5.82 -6.51 -4.59
N SER A 129 6.16 -5.48 -5.35
CA SER A 129 5.41 -5.07 -6.53
C SER A 129 6.37 -4.61 -7.60
N PHE A 130 6.09 -4.98 -8.85
CA PHE A 130 6.97 -4.71 -9.98
C PHE A 130 6.17 -4.46 -11.26
N ILE A 131 6.55 -3.44 -12.01
CA ILE A 131 6.07 -3.15 -13.36
C ILE A 131 7.28 -3.24 -14.29
N PRO A 132 7.32 -4.20 -15.25
CA PRO A 132 8.48 -4.39 -16.12
C PRO A 132 8.71 -3.28 -17.15
N GLN A 133 7.67 -2.56 -17.54
CA GLN A 133 7.74 -1.47 -18.51
C GLN A 133 8.46 -0.26 -17.91
N ASP A 134 8.88 0.68 -18.76
CA ASP A 134 9.53 1.91 -18.31
C ASP A 134 8.54 2.80 -17.56
N SER A 135 9.04 3.61 -16.61
CA SER A 135 8.18 4.49 -15.81
C SER A 135 7.42 5.50 -16.68
N SER A 136 7.95 5.90 -17.84
CA SER A 136 7.26 6.78 -18.79
C SER A 136 5.97 6.18 -19.36
N ASP A 137 5.88 4.84 -19.45
CA ASP A 137 4.70 4.16 -19.99
C ASP A 137 3.62 3.92 -18.92
N VAL A 138 3.96 4.19 -17.66
CA VAL A 138 3.09 3.97 -16.49
C VAL A 138 2.64 5.32 -15.95
N PRO A 139 1.33 5.62 -15.96
CA PRO A 139 0.85 6.88 -15.43
C PRO A 139 1.13 6.97 -13.93
N VAL A 140 1.45 8.18 -13.45
CA VAL A 140 1.88 8.41 -12.05
C VAL A 140 0.91 7.88 -11.00
N TYR A 141 -0.39 7.84 -11.30
CA TYR A 141 -1.41 7.36 -10.38
C TYR A 141 -1.49 5.83 -10.28
N GLU A 142 -0.82 5.09 -11.17
CA GLU A 142 -0.73 3.61 -11.14
C GLU A 142 0.65 3.09 -10.67
N ARG A 143 1.65 3.98 -10.53
CA ARG A 143 2.97 3.65 -9.97
C ARG A 143 2.89 3.34 -8.47
N PHE A 144 3.93 2.71 -7.93
CA PHE A 144 3.97 2.32 -6.51
C PHE A 144 4.51 3.43 -5.61
N TYR A 145 3.98 3.48 -4.39
CA TYR A 145 4.36 4.43 -3.35
C TYR A 145 4.30 3.77 -1.98
N LEU A 146 5.14 4.25 -1.06
CA LEU A 146 5.07 3.91 0.35
C LEU A 146 4.93 5.18 1.21
N GLY A 147 4.38 5.03 2.41
CA GLY A 147 4.15 6.08 3.38
C GLY A 147 2.70 6.18 3.86
N GLY A 148 2.49 6.75 5.05
CA GLY A 148 1.21 6.72 5.75
C GLY A 148 0.98 5.37 6.45
N GLN A 149 -0.17 4.72 6.22
CA GLN A 149 -0.52 3.45 6.86
C GLN A 149 0.31 2.26 6.35
N ASN A 150 0.81 2.31 5.11
CA ASN A 150 1.60 1.22 4.53
C ASN A 150 3.12 1.34 4.77
N PHE A 151 3.58 2.41 5.43
CA PHE A 151 4.94 2.59 5.95
C PHE A 151 4.94 3.68 7.02
N ARG A 152 4.74 3.29 8.29
CA ARG A 152 4.51 4.22 9.40
C ARG A 152 5.77 5.03 9.71
N GLY A 153 5.61 6.32 10.02
CA GLY A 153 6.71 7.28 10.22
C GLY A 153 7.00 8.16 9.01
N PHE A 154 6.54 7.75 7.82
CA PHE A 154 6.62 8.53 6.58
C PHE A 154 5.23 9.08 6.23
N ASP A 155 5.19 10.25 5.60
CA ASP A 155 3.95 10.88 5.13
C ASP A 155 3.32 10.07 3.99
N PHE A 156 2.06 10.29 3.64
CA PHE A 156 1.41 9.65 2.51
C PHE A 156 2.22 9.89 1.22
N ARG A 157 2.65 8.80 0.56
CA ARG A 157 3.57 8.82 -0.60
C ARG A 157 4.95 9.45 -0.30
N GLY A 158 5.33 9.57 0.97
CA GLY A 158 6.59 10.17 1.39
C GLY A 158 7.84 9.34 1.11
N VAL A 159 7.69 8.08 0.72
CA VAL A 159 8.77 7.21 0.21
C VAL A 159 8.48 6.84 -1.23
N ALA A 160 9.10 7.58 -2.15
CA ALA A 160 9.02 7.39 -3.59
C ALA A 160 10.13 8.20 -4.31
N PRO A 161 10.51 7.82 -5.54
CA PRO A 161 11.28 8.68 -6.43
C PRO A 161 10.63 10.06 -6.60
N ARG A 162 11.46 11.09 -6.72
CA ARG A 162 11.02 12.48 -6.93
C ARG A 162 11.06 12.88 -8.39
N GLY A 163 10.07 13.66 -8.78
CA GLY A 163 9.90 14.10 -10.17
C GLY A 163 10.75 15.29 -10.52
N ILE A 164 10.95 15.51 -11.82
CA ILE A 164 11.57 16.71 -12.36
C ILE A 164 10.51 17.79 -12.47
N ARG A 165 10.74 18.95 -11.85
CA ARG A 165 9.80 20.07 -11.89
C ARG A 165 9.65 20.62 -13.31
N ASN A 166 8.41 20.87 -13.72
CA ASN A 166 8.11 21.42 -15.04
C ASN A 166 8.61 22.87 -15.23
N ASP A 167 8.67 23.67 -14.16
CA ASP A 167 9.05 25.09 -14.23
C ASP A 167 10.56 25.34 -14.36
N THR A 168 11.38 24.43 -13.83
CA THR A 168 12.83 24.63 -13.63
C THR A 168 13.67 23.53 -14.26
N GLY A 169 13.09 22.38 -14.58
CA GLY A 169 13.81 21.22 -15.13
C GLY A 169 14.75 20.55 -14.13
N THR A 170 14.67 20.90 -12.84
CA THR A 170 15.47 20.28 -11.77
C THR A 170 14.63 19.29 -10.96
N ILE A 171 15.30 18.37 -10.25
CA ILE A 171 14.62 17.46 -9.31
C ILE A 171 13.86 18.28 -8.27
N GLY A 172 12.57 18.00 -8.11
CA GLY A 172 11.67 18.61 -7.14
C GLY A 172 11.52 17.80 -5.86
N SER A 173 10.59 18.22 -5.01
CA SER A 173 10.19 17.50 -3.80
C SER A 173 8.98 16.59 -4.01
N ASP A 174 8.29 16.67 -5.15
CA ASP A 174 7.03 15.96 -5.34
C ASP A 174 7.26 14.49 -5.75
N PRO A 175 6.55 13.54 -5.12
CA PRO A 175 6.74 12.12 -5.39
C PRO A 175 6.08 11.69 -6.69
N VAL A 176 6.78 10.97 -7.55
CA VAL A 176 6.26 10.43 -8.81
C VAL A 176 6.12 8.91 -8.83
N GLY A 177 6.44 8.25 -7.71
CA GLY A 177 6.31 6.80 -7.56
C GLY A 177 7.39 6.04 -8.32
N GLY A 178 7.40 4.72 -8.15
CA GLY A 178 8.35 3.84 -8.82
C GLY A 178 7.68 2.61 -9.40
N ASN A 179 8.39 1.90 -10.27
CA ASN A 179 7.93 0.66 -10.88
C ASN A 179 8.31 -0.56 -10.05
N PHE A 180 9.20 -0.43 -9.08
CA PHE A 180 9.51 -1.46 -8.10
C PHE A 180 9.23 -0.97 -6.68
N MET A 181 8.59 -1.79 -5.87
CA MET A 181 8.40 -1.56 -4.45
C MET A 181 8.62 -2.85 -3.67
N PHE A 182 9.36 -2.74 -2.57
CA PHE A 182 9.50 -3.80 -1.59
C PHE A 182 9.22 -3.25 -0.20
N PHE A 183 8.49 -4.00 0.60
CA PHE A 183 8.19 -3.67 1.98
C PHE A 183 8.28 -4.93 2.85
N TRP A 184 8.86 -4.77 4.04
CA TRP A 184 8.86 -5.75 5.12
C TRP A 184 8.49 -5.06 6.42
N GLY A 185 7.40 -5.52 7.04
CA GLY A 185 6.92 -5.07 8.34
C GLY A 185 6.94 -6.22 9.35
N THR A 186 7.29 -5.91 10.59
CA THR A 186 7.19 -6.79 11.76
C THR A 186 6.41 -6.06 12.84
N GLU A 187 5.40 -6.70 13.44
CA GLU A 187 4.61 -6.13 14.53
C GLU A 187 4.43 -7.13 15.65
N TYR A 188 4.68 -6.67 16.88
CA TYR A 188 4.40 -7.40 18.10
C TYR A 188 3.20 -6.75 18.79
N LYS A 189 2.07 -7.46 18.83
CA LYS A 189 0.82 -7.01 19.45
C LYS A 189 0.64 -7.65 20.81
N LEU A 190 0.47 -6.80 21.83
CA LEU A 190 0.24 -7.18 23.22
C LEU A 190 -1.13 -6.67 23.66
N PRO A 191 -2.12 -7.55 23.90
CA PRO A 191 -3.37 -7.17 24.55
C PRO A 191 -3.10 -6.67 25.97
N VAL A 192 -3.60 -5.48 26.31
CA VAL A 192 -3.40 -4.85 27.63
C VAL A 192 -4.68 -4.72 28.43
N TYR A 193 -5.85 -4.76 27.77
CA TYR A 193 -7.14 -4.80 28.42
C TYR A 193 -8.09 -5.69 27.62
N GLU A 194 -8.31 -6.90 28.15
CA GLU A 194 -9.12 -7.95 27.50
C GLU A 194 -8.74 -8.10 26.02
N ASP A 195 -9.72 -8.13 25.12
CA ASP A 195 -9.54 -8.07 23.67
C ASP A 195 -9.89 -6.68 23.08
N LEU A 196 -10.16 -5.68 23.94
CA LEU A 196 -10.60 -4.34 23.57
C LEU A 196 -9.45 -3.37 23.28
N LEU A 197 -8.35 -3.49 24.02
CA LEU A 197 -7.18 -2.61 23.87
C LEU A 197 -5.90 -3.43 23.75
N ALA A 198 -5.13 -3.15 22.70
CA ALA A 198 -3.78 -3.68 22.55
C ALA A 198 -2.77 -2.56 22.30
N ILE A 199 -1.55 -2.76 22.81
CA ILE A 199 -0.37 -2.00 22.43
C ILE A 199 0.37 -2.80 21.36
N VAL A 200 0.91 -2.12 20.36
CA VAL A 200 1.78 -2.73 19.35
C VAL A 200 3.15 -2.07 19.36
N PHE A 201 4.16 -2.85 19.02
CA PHE A 201 5.49 -2.37 18.66
C PHE A 201 5.80 -2.85 17.26
N PHE A 202 6.42 -2.02 16.43
CA PHE A 202 6.66 -2.38 15.05
C PHE A 202 8.02 -1.93 14.52
N LEU A 203 8.45 -2.64 13.48
CA LEU A 203 9.56 -2.31 12.59
C LEU A 203 9.05 -2.40 11.15
N ASP A 204 8.98 -1.27 10.47
CA ASP A 204 8.61 -1.16 9.07
C ASP A 204 9.84 -0.81 8.24
N THR A 205 10.04 -1.50 7.13
CA THR A 205 11.20 -1.31 6.26
C THR A 205 10.80 -1.48 4.81
N GLY A 206 11.49 -0.79 3.89
CA GLY A 206 11.13 -0.91 2.49
C GLY A 206 11.81 0.09 1.58
N THR A 207 11.50 -0.02 0.29
CA THR A 207 11.97 0.89 -0.74
C THR A 207 10.99 0.98 -1.89
N VAL A 208 11.08 2.07 -2.64
CA VAL A 208 10.39 2.31 -3.90
C VAL A 208 11.44 2.86 -4.88
N ASN A 209 11.60 2.21 -6.02
CA ASN A 209 12.58 2.57 -7.04
C ASN A 209 11.98 2.46 -8.45
N GLN A 210 12.62 3.11 -9.42
CA GLN A 210 12.24 2.99 -10.84
C GLN A 210 12.59 1.61 -11.40
N GLU A 211 13.66 0.98 -10.91
CA GLU A 211 14.10 -0.36 -11.33
C GLU A 211 14.07 -1.34 -10.15
N ILE A 212 14.18 -2.65 -10.44
CA ILE A 212 14.32 -3.69 -9.41
C ILE A 212 15.62 -3.48 -8.65
N SER A 213 15.52 -2.85 -7.49
CA SER A 213 16.66 -2.55 -6.64
C SER A 213 16.25 -2.39 -5.19
N LEU A 214 17.12 -2.83 -4.27
CA LEU A 214 17.01 -2.56 -2.84
C LEU A 214 17.77 -1.29 -2.42
N ALA A 215 18.16 -0.44 -3.38
CA ALA A 215 18.72 0.88 -3.12
C ALA A 215 17.71 1.80 -2.41
N ASN A 216 18.22 2.89 -1.81
CA ASN A 216 17.42 3.90 -1.10
C ASN A 216 16.49 3.24 -0.05
N TYR A 217 17.02 2.28 0.70
CA TYR A 217 16.21 1.50 1.64
C TYR A 217 15.91 2.32 2.90
N ARG A 218 14.63 2.42 3.27
CA ARG A 218 14.14 3.15 4.45
C ARG A 218 13.81 2.17 5.59
N ALA A 219 13.82 2.67 6.82
CA ALA A 219 13.41 1.92 8.00
C ALA A 219 12.80 2.85 9.06
N SER A 220 11.77 2.37 9.74
CA SER A 220 11.06 3.07 10.81
C SER A 220 10.69 2.08 11.91
N VAL A 221 10.83 2.51 13.16
CA VAL A 221 10.35 1.76 14.33
C VAL A 221 9.29 2.57 15.02
N GLY A 222 8.43 1.91 15.79
CA GLY A 222 7.42 2.64 16.51
C GLY A 222 6.57 1.79 17.41
N PHE A 223 5.55 2.43 17.95
CA PHE A 223 4.53 1.80 18.76
C PHE A 223 3.16 2.36 18.41
N GLY A 224 2.12 1.68 18.83
CA GLY A 224 0.76 2.12 18.59
C GLY A 224 -0.27 1.49 19.49
N PHE A 225 -1.49 1.98 19.38
CA PHE A 225 -2.66 1.45 20.09
C PHE A 225 -3.64 0.87 19.08
N ARG A 226 -4.30 -0.22 19.47
CA ARG A 226 -5.40 -0.84 18.75
C ARG A 226 -6.61 -0.82 19.67
N ILE A 227 -7.63 -0.06 19.30
CA ILE A 227 -8.89 0.03 20.05
C ILE A 227 -9.97 -0.69 19.27
N PHE A 228 -10.50 -1.75 19.84
CA PHE A 228 -11.62 -2.49 19.29
C PHE A 228 -12.91 -1.96 19.91
N VAL A 229 -13.79 -1.41 19.08
CA VAL A 229 -15.09 -0.89 19.51
C VAL A 229 -16.17 -1.82 19.00
N GLU A 230 -16.73 -2.63 19.89
CA GLU A 230 -17.84 -3.53 19.55
C GLU A 230 -19.03 -2.75 18.97
N GLY A 231 -19.64 -3.29 17.91
CA GLY A 231 -20.78 -2.69 17.23
C GLY A 231 -20.45 -1.55 16.25
N LEU A 232 -19.26 -0.95 16.31
CA LEU A 232 -18.85 0.10 15.36
C LEU A 232 -18.11 -0.47 14.15
N SER A 233 -17.11 -1.31 14.39
CA SER A 233 -16.24 -1.83 13.34
C SER A 233 -15.70 -3.22 13.69
N PRO A 234 -15.66 -4.17 12.74
CA PRO A 234 -15.01 -5.46 12.95
C PRO A 234 -13.47 -5.35 13.00
N VAL A 235 -12.90 -4.26 12.48
CA VAL A 235 -11.45 -3.94 12.52
C VAL A 235 -11.16 -2.85 13.57
N PRO A 236 -9.98 -2.83 14.19
CA PRO A 236 -9.66 -1.86 15.23
C PRO A 236 -9.46 -0.45 14.66
N LEU A 237 -9.59 0.54 15.53
CA LEU A 237 -9.00 1.86 15.33
C LEU A 237 -7.50 1.76 15.61
N SER A 238 -6.67 2.14 14.65
CA SER A 238 -5.21 2.12 14.73
C SER A 238 -4.66 3.53 14.96
N PHE A 239 -3.81 3.66 15.99
CA PHE A 239 -3.11 4.90 16.34
C PHE A 239 -1.63 4.58 16.41
N ASP A 240 -0.85 5.00 15.43
CA ASP A 240 0.56 4.62 15.31
C ASP A 240 1.48 5.82 15.40
N PHE A 241 2.56 5.68 16.16
CA PHE A 241 3.64 6.64 16.30
C PHE A 241 4.92 6.02 15.70
N GLY A 242 5.27 6.46 14.50
CA GLY A 242 6.43 5.96 13.75
C GLY A 242 7.60 6.92 13.79
N PHE A 243 8.79 6.36 13.98
CA PHE A 243 10.06 7.06 14.09
C PHE A 243 11.03 6.53 13.03
N PRO A 244 11.18 7.24 11.89
CA PRO A 244 12.13 6.89 10.85
C PRO A 244 13.57 6.85 11.40
N ILE A 245 14.20 5.67 11.36
CA ILE A 245 15.59 5.44 11.78
C ILE A 245 16.55 5.40 10.59
N LYS A 246 16.03 5.20 9.38
CA LYS A 246 16.75 5.33 8.11
C LYS A 246 15.84 5.98 7.08
N LYS A 247 16.29 7.10 6.51
CA LYS A 247 15.54 7.95 5.58
C LYS A 247 16.51 8.65 4.62
N GLU A 248 15.99 9.07 3.47
CA GLU A 248 16.66 9.98 2.56
C GLU A 248 16.33 11.44 2.93
N SER A 249 17.12 12.39 2.42
CA SER A 249 16.97 13.82 2.75
C SER A 249 15.69 14.43 2.19
N ASP A 250 15.16 13.84 1.13
CA ASP A 250 13.97 14.27 0.41
C ASP A 250 12.71 13.51 0.86
N ASP A 251 12.79 12.60 1.84
CA ASP A 251 11.62 11.87 2.34
C ASP A 251 10.68 12.78 3.16
N ASP A 252 9.37 12.67 2.93
CA ASP A 252 8.36 13.37 3.72
C ASP A 252 7.99 12.53 4.96
N LEU A 253 8.04 13.13 6.15
CA LEU A 253 7.86 12.41 7.41
C LEU A 253 6.51 12.70 8.06
N ARG A 254 5.95 11.70 8.72
CA ARG A 254 4.74 11.84 9.53
C ARG A 254 4.85 10.97 10.78
N LEU A 255 4.95 11.62 11.93
CA LEU A 255 5.07 10.94 13.23
C LEU A 255 3.83 10.10 13.55
N PHE A 256 2.64 10.69 13.41
CA PHE A 256 1.39 10.10 13.85
C PHE A 256 0.49 9.72 12.66
N THR A 257 0.05 8.47 12.65
CA THR A 257 -0.89 7.94 11.66
C THR A 257 -2.11 7.35 12.37
N PHE A 258 -3.29 7.68 11.85
CA PHE A 258 -4.57 7.13 12.29
C PHE A 258 -5.20 6.30 11.17
N GLY A 259 -5.88 5.20 11.53
CA GLY A 259 -6.59 4.35 10.59
C GLY A 259 -7.76 3.60 11.21
N ILE A 260 -8.62 3.11 10.32
CA ILE A 260 -9.64 2.11 10.62
C ILE A 260 -9.27 0.88 9.80
N ASP A 261 -8.25 0.16 10.26
CA ASP A 261 -7.64 -0.93 9.52
C ASP A 261 -6.99 -1.96 10.42
N LEU A 262 -6.58 -3.05 9.79
CA LEU A 262 -5.53 -3.90 10.32
C LEU A 262 -4.28 -3.54 9.50
N PRO A 263 -3.23 -2.95 10.09
CA PRO A 263 -2.03 -2.55 9.33
C PRO A 263 -1.38 -3.74 8.58
N PHE A 264 -1.64 -4.97 9.05
CA PHE A 264 -1.14 -6.24 8.54
C PHE A 264 -2.13 -7.02 7.66
N PHE A 265 -3.17 -6.36 7.14
CA PHE A 265 -4.12 -6.94 6.19
C PHE A 265 -4.32 -6.07 4.96
#